data_AF-A0A661M652-F1
#
_entry.id   AF-A0A661M652-F1
#
_cell.length_a   1.000
_cell.length_b   1.000
_cell.length_c   1.000
_cell.angle_alpha   90.00
_cell.angle_beta   90.00
_cell.angle_gamma   90.00
#
_symmetry.space_group_name_H-M   'P 1'
#
loop_
_entity.id
_entity.type
_entity.pdbx_description
1 polymer ?
#
loop_
_entity_poly.entity_id
_entity_poly.type
_entity_poly.pdbx_seq_one_letter_code
_entity_poly.pdbx_strand_id
1 'polypeptide(L)'
;MNRRTVSYRVTLAGLALLAGACASESPAERSADALATSLTPQQAPEYYVEQAHKYFDTLDTGADPTNIPNYSILVARWELPPWLWLTGYGLENMLLTTELAVALDPSTVPTRDCRAFSVQPFARCYVSFEYEAGSCPIYEEFVFNDQGEMTFIEAWSDQPGFLPTLDPNDRWAEGLDVHRLSTKVPGLGNATGLIDLTSDAMQKAASEDPEIADFVRRAQDFWPSWLEASMDAGPDYFARGCGWTQPE
;
A
#
# COMPACT_ATOMS: atom_id res chain seq x y z
N MET A 1 24.77 89.70 19.12
CA MET A 1 23.54 88.94 18.82
C MET A 1 23.94 87.67 18.09
N ASN A 2 23.87 86.51 18.73
CA ASN A 2 24.19 85.21 18.12
C ASN A 2 23.30 84.16 18.80
N ARG A 3 22.26 83.68 18.12
CA ARG A 3 21.45 82.53 18.56
C ARG A 3 21.68 81.40 17.57
N ARG A 4 22.31 80.33 18.05
CA ARG A 4 22.34 79.02 17.40
C ARG A 4 21.04 78.28 17.74
N THR A 5 20.34 77.78 16.73
CA THR A 5 19.18 76.91 16.89
C THR A 5 19.57 75.50 16.45
N VAL A 6 19.21 74.52 17.28
CA VAL A 6 19.56 73.10 17.15
C VAL A 6 18.63 72.42 16.14
N SER A 7 19.22 71.52 15.35
CA SER A 7 18.56 70.71 14.31
C SER A 7 18.09 69.38 14.90
N TYR A 8 16.84 69.00 14.69
CA TYR A 8 16.36 67.62 14.88
C TYR A 8 16.03 67.02 13.51
N ARG A 9 16.68 65.92 13.16
CA ARG A 9 16.37 65.07 12.01
C ARG A 9 15.37 64.00 12.45
N VAL A 10 14.22 63.92 11.79
CA VAL A 10 13.33 62.77 11.85
C VAL A 10 13.49 62.03 10.53
N THR A 11 13.96 60.78 10.59
CA THR A 11 14.07 59.89 9.43
C THR A 11 12.96 58.85 9.57
N LEU A 12 11.91 58.95 8.74
CA LEU A 12 10.94 57.88 8.57
C LEU A 12 11.55 56.81 7.65
N ALA A 13 11.79 55.62 8.18
CA ALA A 13 12.09 54.42 7.40
C ALA A 13 10.78 53.66 7.17
N GLY A 14 10.33 53.60 5.91
CA GLY A 14 9.21 52.75 5.50
C GLY A 14 9.68 51.31 5.37
N LEU A 15 9.09 50.39 6.14
CA LEU A 15 9.20 48.95 5.91
C LEU A 15 8.26 48.55 4.77
N ALA A 16 8.83 48.09 3.66
CA ALA A 16 8.09 47.37 2.62
C ALA A 16 8.03 45.88 3.00
N LEU A 17 6.85 45.40 3.37
CA LEU A 17 6.56 43.97 3.54
C LEU A 17 6.37 43.34 2.15
N LEU A 18 7.37 42.62 1.68
CA LEU A 18 7.23 41.70 0.54
C LEU A 18 6.65 40.39 1.06
N ALA A 19 5.33 40.25 0.98
CA ALA A 19 4.68 38.95 1.13
C ALA A 19 4.97 38.12 -0.13
N GLY A 20 5.93 37.21 -0.03
CA GLY A 20 6.10 36.15 -1.02
C GLY A 20 4.90 35.22 -0.95
N ALA A 21 4.00 35.34 -1.91
CA ALA A 21 2.95 34.37 -2.12
C ALA A 21 3.60 33.07 -2.66
N CYS A 22 3.77 32.08 -1.79
CA CYS A 22 3.91 30.70 -2.25
C CYS A 22 2.56 30.33 -2.87
N ALA A 23 2.46 30.43 -4.20
CA ALA A 23 1.36 29.82 -4.92
C ALA A 23 1.47 28.31 -4.70
N SER A 24 0.62 27.77 -3.84
CA SER A 24 0.32 26.34 -3.83
C SER A 24 -0.34 26.05 -5.18
N GLU A 25 0.42 25.51 -6.13
CA GLU A 25 -0.19 24.89 -7.31
C GLU A 25 -1.16 23.83 -6.79
N SER A 26 -2.45 24.00 -7.04
CA SER A 26 -3.39 22.88 -6.92
C SER A 26 -2.82 21.75 -7.77
N PRO A 27 -2.73 20.52 -7.23
CA PRO A 27 -2.35 19.37 -8.03
C PRO A 27 -3.21 19.38 -9.29
N ALA A 28 -2.59 19.33 -10.47
CA ALA A 28 -3.33 19.18 -11.71
C ALA A 28 -4.31 18.01 -11.55
N GLU A 29 -5.58 18.21 -11.91
CA GLU A 29 -6.62 17.19 -11.77
C GLU A 29 -6.15 15.94 -12.54
N ARG A 30 -5.81 14.89 -11.78
CA ARG A 30 -5.31 13.65 -12.37
C ARG A 30 -6.47 12.93 -13.05
N SER A 31 -6.17 12.32 -14.19
CA SER A 31 -7.17 11.55 -14.93
C SER A 31 -7.74 10.42 -14.07
N ALA A 32 -9.02 10.09 -14.29
CA ALA A 32 -9.69 9.01 -13.58
C ALA A 32 -9.01 7.64 -13.81
N ASP A 33 -8.30 7.47 -14.94
CA ASP A 33 -7.55 6.27 -15.32
C ASP A 33 -6.08 6.26 -14.86
N ALA A 34 -5.65 7.27 -14.10
CA ALA A 34 -4.26 7.36 -13.65
C ALA A 34 -3.84 6.12 -12.85
N LEU A 35 -2.59 5.69 -13.06
CA LEU A 35 -1.97 4.54 -12.39
C LEU A 35 -1.23 4.99 -11.13
N ALA A 36 -1.06 4.10 -10.15
CA ALA A 36 -0.48 4.42 -8.84
C ALA A 36 0.80 5.27 -8.92
N THR A 37 1.68 4.98 -9.89
CA THR A 37 2.95 5.69 -10.13
C THR A 37 2.80 7.18 -10.48
N SER A 38 1.59 7.66 -10.71
CA SER A 38 1.25 9.08 -10.92
C SER A 38 1.17 9.89 -9.62
N LEU A 39 1.14 9.21 -8.46
CA LEU A 39 1.06 9.83 -7.15
C LEU A 39 2.43 10.10 -6.56
N THR A 40 2.49 11.15 -5.74
CA THR A 40 3.60 11.44 -4.83
C THR A 40 3.06 11.48 -3.40
N PRO A 41 3.88 11.16 -2.38
CA PRO A 41 3.42 11.15 -1.00
C PRO A 41 2.80 12.49 -0.58
N GLN A 42 1.59 12.44 -0.02
CA GLN A 42 0.90 13.61 0.55
C GLN A 42 0.98 13.65 2.09
N GLN A 43 1.30 12.51 2.71
CA GLN A 43 1.48 12.37 4.15
C GLN A 43 2.98 12.32 4.49
N ALA A 44 3.31 12.50 5.78
CA ALA A 44 4.68 12.31 6.25
C ALA A 44 5.08 10.81 6.14
N PRO A 45 6.37 10.49 5.92
CA PRO A 45 6.85 9.11 5.85
C PRO A 45 6.39 8.23 7.03
N GLU A 46 6.37 8.80 8.24
CA GLU A 46 5.96 8.11 9.46
C GLU A 46 4.50 7.63 9.41
N TYR A 47 3.62 8.38 8.72
CA TYR A 47 2.22 8.01 8.56
C TYR A 47 2.09 6.69 7.79
N TYR A 48 2.80 6.54 6.66
CA TYR A 48 2.70 5.34 5.84
C TYR A 48 3.22 4.10 6.58
N VAL A 49 4.30 4.26 7.35
CA VAL A 49 4.83 3.21 8.23
C VAL A 49 3.83 2.86 9.33
N GLU A 50 3.19 3.85 9.97
CA GLU A 50 2.15 3.63 10.98
C GLU A 50 0.96 2.86 10.41
N GLN A 51 0.47 3.21 9.21
CA GLN A 51 -0.62 2.47 8.57
C GLN A 51 -0.25 1.03 8.24
N ALA A 52 0.99 0.77 7.79
CA ALA A 52 1.46 -0.59 7.57
C ALA A 52 1.53 -1.39 8.89
N HIS A 53 1.99 -0.78 10.00
CA HIS A 53 1.95 -1.45 11.30
C HIS A 53 0.53 -1.76 11.78
N LYS A 54 -0.43 -0.85 11.57
CA LYS A 54 -1.85 -1.10 11.87
C LYS A 54 -2.41 -2.25 11.05
N TYR A 55 -2.05 -2.37 9.78
CA TYR A 55 -2.42 -3.53 8.98
C TYR A 55 -1.98 -4.84 9.67
N PHE A 56 -0.72 -4.93 10.11
CA PHE A 56 -0.24 -6.13 10.82
C PHE A 56 -0.87 -6.31 12.20
N ASP A 57 -1.29 -5.25 12.89
CA ASP A 57 -2.08 -5.38 14.13
C ASP A 57 -3.39 -6.12 13.89
N THR A 58 -4.03 -5.96 12.72
CA THR A 58 -5.26 -6.69 12.41
C THR A 58 -5.06 -8.20 12.24
N LEU A 59 -3.82 -8.65 12.04
CA LEU A 59 -3.45 -10.06 11.89
C LEU A 59 -2.75 -10.63 13.13
N ASP A 60 -2.44 -9.79 14.13
CA ASP A 60 -1.72 -10.16 15.34
C ASP A 60 -2.69 -10.37 16.50
N THR A 61 -2.82 -11.61 16.97
CA THR A 61 -3.72 -11.98 18.08
C THR A 61 -3.36 -11.32 19.42
N GLY A 62 -2.17 -10.76 19.55
CA GLY A 62 -1.74 -9.99 20.72
C GLY A 62 -1.95 -8.49 20.63
N ALA A 63 -2.35 -7.96 19.47
CA ALA A 63 -2.53 -6.53 19.26
C ALA A 63 -3.93 -6.02 19.67
N ASP A 64 -4.08 -4.70 19.74
CA ASP A 64 -5.38 -4.07 19.97
C ASP A 64 -6.26 -4.23 18.72
N PRO A 65 -7.42 -4.92 18.78
CA PRO A 65 -8.26 -5.16 17.61
C PRO A 65 -8.89 -3.86 17.05
N THR A 66 -8.78 -2.74 17.77
CA THR A 66 -9.24 -1.43 17.28
C THR A 66 -8.18 -0.69 16.46
N ASN A 67 -6.93 -1.18 16.41
CA ASN A 67 -5.86 -0.64 15.57
C ASN A 67 -6.03 -1.10 14.11
N ILE A 68 -7.05 -0.59 13.45
CA ILE A 68 -7.28 -0.83 12.02
C ILE A 68 -6.61 0.26 11.17
N PRO A 69 -6.00 -0.09 10.03
CA PRO A 69 -5.45 0.90 9.12
C PRO A 69 -6.58 1.67 8.43
N ASN A 70 -6.25 2.85 7.90
CA ASN A 70 -7.13 3.68 7.12
C ASN A 70 -7.29 3.08 5.71
N TYR A 71 -8.18 2.12 5.53
CA TYR A 71 -8.46 1.51 4.23
C TYR A 71 -9.35 2.39 3.35
N SER A 72 -9.12 2.33 2.03
CA SER A 72 -10.11 2.78 1.05
C SER A 72 -11.32 1.83 1.03
N ILE A 73 -12.50 2.35 0.69
CA ILE A 73 -13.73 1.54 0.62
C ILE A 73 -13.64 0.41 -0.40
N LEU A 74 -12.84 0.57 -1.47
CA LEU A 74 -12.56 -0.44 -2.50
C LEU A 74 -11.11 -0.95 -2.43
N VAL A 75 -10.55 -1.08 -1.22
CA VAL A 75 -9.20 -1.67 -1.02
C VAL A 75 -9.12 -3.09 -1.59
N ALA A 76 -7.98 -3.46 -2.16
CA ALA A 76 -7.68 -4.83 -2.56
C ALA A 76 -6.43 -5.39 -1.86
N ARG A 77 -6.44 -6.69 -1.54
CA ARG A 77 -5.26 -7.46 -1.10
C ARG A 77 -4.96 -8.58 -2.09
N TRP A 78 -3.78 -8.53 -2.68
CA TRP A 78 -3.30 -9.40 -3.75
C TRP A 78 -2.04 -10.14 -3.31
N GLU A 79 -2.19 -11.41 -2.99
CA GLU A 79 -1.14 -12.28 -2.46
C GLU A 79 -0.67 -13.23 -3.55
N LEU A 80 0.56 -13.05 -4.03
CA LEU A 80 1.09 -13.87 -5.11
C LEU A 80 1.28 -15.32 -4.66
N PRO A 81 1.29 -16.29 -5.60
CA PRO A 81 1.58 -17.69 -5.29
C PRO A 81 2.81 -17.84 -4.38
N PRO A 82 2.78 -18.78 -3.42
CA PRO A 82 1.81 -19.86 -3.29
C PRO A 82 0.50 -19.47 -2.60
N TRP A 83 0.29 -18.19 -2.29
CA TRP A 83 -0.93 -17.68 -1.68
C TRP A 83 -2.12 -17.64 -2.67
N LEU A 84 -3.21 -16.99 -2.27
CA LEU A 84 -4.52 -17.17 -2.89
C LEU A 84 -4.91 -16.09 -3.93
N TRP A 85 -3.96 -15.27 -4.39
CA TRP A 85 -4.23 -14.11 -5.23
C TRP A 85 -5.12 -13.09 -4.51
N LEU A 86 -6.40 -12.96 -4.85
CA LEU A 86 -7.27 -11.94 -4.25
C LEU A 86 -7.87 -12.43 -2.93
N THR A 87 -7.30 -11.97 -1.80
CA THR A 87 -7.75 -12.33 -0.45
C THR A 87 -8.53 -11.24 0.27
N GLY A 88 -8.72 -10.09 -0.37
CA GLY A 88 -9.63 -9.05 0.07
C GLY A 88 -9.98 -8.12 -1.08
N TYR A 89 -11.26 -7.79 -1.22
CA TYR A 89 -11.72 -6.74 -2.13
C TYR A 89 -12.92 -5.99 -1.56
N GLY A 90 -12.76 -4.69 -1.37
CA GLY A 90 -13.67 -3.86 -0.60
C GLY A 90 -13.43 -3.97 0.90
N LEU A 91 -13.71 -2.90 1.63
CA LEU A 91 -13.46 -2.80 3.07
C LEU A 91 -14.11 -3.94 3.87
N GLU A 92 -15.36 -4.28 3.56
CA GLU A 92 -16.10 -5.33 4.29
C GLU A 92 -15.43 -6.70 4.12
N ASN A 93 -15.11 -7.11 2.90
CA ASN A 93 -14.44 -8.38 2.68
C ASN A 93 -13.02 -8.37 3.23
N MET A 94 -12.29 -7.24 3.15
CA MET A 94 -10.95 -7.12 3.74
C MET A 94 -10.96 -7.43 5.24
N LEU A 95 -11.93 -6.86 5.98
CA LEU A 95 -12.08 -7.11 7.41
C LEU A 95 -12.51 -8.56 7.66
N LEU A 96 -13.53 -9.03 6.94
CA LEU A 96 -14.09 -10.37 7.13
C LEU A 96 -13.08 -11.49 6.85
N THR A 97 -12.30 -11.40 5.76
CA THR A 97 -11.29 -12.42 5.45
C THR A 97 -10.10 -12.35 6.40
N THR A 98 -9.76 -11.17 6.92
CA THR A 98 -8.74 -11.01 7.95
C THR A 98 -9.17 -11.65 9.26
N GLU A 99 -10.41 -11.39 9.72
CA GLU A 99 -10.97 -12.06 10.90
C GLU A 99 -11.02 -13.59 10.72
N LEU A 100 -11.41 -14.06 9.53
CA LEU A 100 -11.43 -15.49 9.21
C LEU A 100 -10.03 -16.10 9.26
N ALA A 101 -9.04 -15.45 8.65
CA ALA A 101 -7.65 -15.92 8.65
C ALA A 101 -7.10 -16.04 10.07
N VAL A 102 -7.29 -15.02 10.92
CA VAL A 102 -6.85 -15.04 12.32
C VAL A 102 -7.59 -16.10 13.14
N ALA A 103 -8.88 -16.34 12.86
CA ALA A 103 -9.65 -17.36 13.56
C ALA A 103 -9.27 -18.79 13.18
N LEU A 104 -8.88 -19.02 11.92
CA LEU A 104 -8.48 -20.34 11.43
C LEU A 104 -7.02 -20.66 11.78
N ASP A 105 -6.13 -19.68 11.60
CA ASP A 105 -4.69 -19.82 11.79
C ASP A 105 -4.18 -18.65 12.65
N PRO A 106 -4.38 -18.69 13.98
CA PRO A 106 -3.93 -17.65 14.90
C PRO A 106 -2.43 -17.40 14.80
N SER A 107 -2.03 -16.13 14.79
CA SER A 107 -0.61 -15.74 14.75
C SER A 107 -0.31 -14.52 15.60
N THR A 108 0.98 -14.28 15.85
CA THR A 108 1.50 -12.97 16.29
C THR A 108 2.48 -12.46 15.24
N VAL A 109 2.75 -11.15 15.19
CA VAL A 109 3.66 -10.56 14.18
C VAL A 109 4.78 -9.79 14.89
N PRO A 110 5.70 -10.49 15.59
CA PRO A 110 6.70 -9.86 16.45
C PRO A 110 7.82 -9.14 15.68
N THR A 111 8.08 -9.53 14.43
CA THR A 111 9.10 -8.91 13.58
C THR A 111 8.43 -8.06 12.52
N ARG A 112 8.67 -6.75 12.54
CA ARG A 112 8.14 -5.81 11.54
C ARG A 112 9.22 -4.77 11.17
N ASP A 113 9.86 -4.91 10.01
CA ASP A 113 10.73 -3.89 9.41
C ASP A 113 9.97 -3.21 8.28
N CYS A 114 9.34 -2.08 8.58
CA CYS A 114 8.56 -1.29 7.65
C CYS A 114 9.27 0.03 7.31
N ARG A 115 9.23 0.42 6.04
CA ARG A 115 9.82 1.67 5.55
C ARG A 115 8.89 2.42 4.64
N ALA A 116 9.04 3.74 4.64
CA ALA A 116 8.35 4.63 3.71
C ALA A 116 9.22 4.96 2.49
N PHE A 117 8.57 5.19 1.35
CA PHE A 117 9.22 5.46 0.06
C PHE A 117 8.63 6.70 -0.61
N SER A 118 9.45 7.38 -1.41
CA SER A 118 9.02 8.58 -2.14
C SER A 118 8.26 8.28 -3.45
N VAL A 119 8.17 7.01 -3.82
CA VAL A 119 7.43 6.50 -4.98
C VAL A 119 6.58 5.33 -4.53
N GLN A 120 5.46 5.07 -5.22
CA GLN A 120 4.61 3.93 -4.87
C GLN A 120 5.35 2.59 -5.01
N PRO A 121 5.01 1.60 -4.20
CA PRO A 121 4.15 1.70 -3.00
C PRO A 121 4.83 2.51 -1.88
N PHE A 122 4.08 3.39 -1.20
CA PHE A 122 4.65 4.33 -0.22
C PHE A 122 5.05 3.69 1.12
N ALA A 123 4.59 2.48 1.41
CA ALA A 123 5.16 1.65 2.47
C ALA A 123 5.46 0.24 1.98
N ARG A 124 6.56 -0.33 2.47
CA ARG A 124 6.97 -1.71 2.20
C ARG A 124 7.51 -2.30 3.49
N CYS A 125 7.25 -3.58 3.73
CA CYS A 125 7.59 -4.24 4.96
C CYS A 125 8.16 -5.63 4.72
N TYR A 126 9.22 -5.96 5.46
CA TYR A 126 9.59 -7.33 5.75
C TYR A 126 9.08 -7.66 7.15
N VAL A 127 8.20 -8.64 7.24
CA VAL A 127 7.63 -9.08 8.51
C VAL A 127 7.81 -10.58 8.67
N SER A 128 7.67 -11.06 9.91
CA SER A 128 7.51 -12.49 10.14
C SER A 128 6.36 -12.73 11.10
N PHE A 129 5.44 -13.56 10.64
CA PHE A 129 4.32 -14.09 11.41
C PHE A 129 4.80 -15.31 12.18
N GLU A 130 4.40 -15.43 13.43
CA GLU A 130 4.62 -16.62 14.23
C GLU A 130 3.31 -17.36 14.41
N TYR A 131 3.19 -18.47 13.68
CA TYR A 131 2.10 -19.43 13.79
C TYR A 131 2.51 -20.61 14.70
N GLU A 132 1.56 -21.47 15.07
CA GLU A 132 1.87 -22.71 15.81
C GLU A 132 2.87 -23.60 15.06
N ALA A 133 2.76 -23.67 13.72
CA ALA A 133 3.65 -24.46 12.88
C ALA A 133 5.07 -23.86 12.75
N GLY A 134 5.23 -22.56 13.01
CA GLY A 134 6.51 -21.87 13.00
C GLY A 134 6.46 -20.47 12.41
N SER A 135 7.66 -19.90 12.23
CA SER A 135 7.88 -18.57 11.65
C SER A 135 7.55 -18.58 10.16
N CYS A 136 6.85 -17.54 9.69
CA CYS A 136 6.46 -17.36 8.30
C CYS A 136 6.88 -15.95 7.85
N PRO A 137 8.09 -15.82 7.28
CA PRO A 137 8.57 -14.54 6.79
C PRO A 137 7.89 -14.19 5.46
N ILE A 138 7.43 -12.95 5.35
CA ILE A 138 6.78 -12.43 4.15
C ILE A 138 7.25 -11.00 3.84
N TYR A 139 7.08 -10.63 2.58
CA TYR A 139 7.28 -9.28 2.08
C TYR A 139 5.94 -8.70 1.65
N GLU A 140 5.58 -7.51 2.12
CA GLU A 140 4.34 -6.84 1.72
C GLU A 140 4.55 -5.36 1.40
N GLU A 141 3.74 -4.86 0.47
CA GLU A 141 3.75 -3.48 0.02
C GLU A 141 2.35 -2.85 0.05
N PHE A 142 2.29 -1.54 0.32
CA PHE A 142 1.05 -0.82 0.55
C PHE A 142 0.99 0.44 -0.31
N VAL A 143 0.00 0.50 -1.20
CA VAL A 143 -0.31 1.65 -2.06
C VAL A 143 -1.34 2.53 -1.37
N PHE A 144 -1.16 3.85 -1.49
CA PHE A 144 -2.05 4.83 -0.88
C PHE A 144 -2.52 5.90 -1.87
N ASN A 145 -3.71 6.45 -1.64
CA ASN A 145 -4.20 7.63 -2.36
C ASN A 145 -3.73 8.96 -1.72
N ASP A 146 -4.18 10.11 -2.26
CA ASP A 146 -3.82 11.43 -1.72
C ASP A 146 -4.40 11.69 -0.32
N GLN A 147 -5.48 11.00 0.06
CA GLN A 147 -6.07 11.10 1.42
C GLN A 147 -5.29 10.29 2.46
N GLY A 148 -4.31 9.48 2.04
CA GLY A 148 -3.59 8.56 2.91
C GLY A 148 -4.37 7.27 3.19
N GLU A 149 -5.41 6.95 2.41
CA GLU A 149 -6.08 5.66 2.52
C GLU A 149 -5.24 4.59 1.81
N MET A 150 -5.14 3.40 2.41
CA MET A 150 -4.55 2.22 1.81
C MET A 150 -5.52 1.65 0.76
N THR A 151 -5.10 1.61 -0.50
CA THR A 151 -5.95 1.25 -1.65
C THR A 151 -5.62 -0.11 -2.23
N PHE A 152 -4.36 -0.55 -2.12
CA PHE A 152 -3.91 -1.81 -2.68
C PHE A 152 -2.78 -2.37 -1.83
N ILE A 153 -2.82 -3.67 -1.56
CA ILE A 153 -1.83 -4.42 -0.78
C ILE A 153 -1.34 -5.55 -1.65
N GLU A 154 -0.02 -5.67 -1.80
CA GLU A 154 0.59 -6.82 -2.47
C GLU A 154 1.48 -7.58 -1.50
N ALA A 155 1.36 -8.90 -1.48
CA ALA A 155 2.10 -9.78 -0.59
C ALA A 155 2.83 -10.88 -1.35
N TRP A 156 4.05 -11.15 -0.92
CA TRP A 156 4.94 -12.19 -1.42
C TRP A 156 5.46 -13.02 -0.26
N SER A 157 5.66 -14.31 -0.50
CA SER A 157 6.46 -15.15 0.39
C SER A 157 7.93 -14.70 0.38
N ASP A 158 8.60 -14.66 1.53
CA ASP A 158 10.05 -14.40 1.64
C ASP A 158 10.89 -15.65 1.36
N GLN A 159 10.31 -16.64 0.66
CA GLN A 159 11.00 -17.87 0.28
C GLN A 159 11.68 -17.75 -1.10
N PRO A 160 12.79 -18.48 -1.33
CA PRO A 160 13.45 -18.49 -2.63
C PRO A 160 12.50 -18.84 -3.77
N GLY A 161 12.48 -18.01 -4.82
CA GLY A 161 11.62 -18.20 -5.99
C GLY A 161 10.24 -17.53 -5.89
N PHE A 162 9.87 -16.98 -4.73
CA PHE A 162 8.61 -16.26 -4.54
C PHE A 162 8.76 -14.76 -4.24
N LEU A 163 10.01 -14.29 -4.06
CA LEU A 163 10.31 -12.88 -3.87
C LEU A 163 9.93 -12.02 -5.08
N PRO A 164 9.57 -10.74 -4.86
CA PRO A 164 9.28 -9.78 -5.94
C PRO A 164 10.48 -9.45 -6.82
N THR A 165 11.69 -9.72 -6.35
CA THR A 165 12.96 -9.46 -7.03
C THR A 165 13.94 -10.61 -6.83
N LEU A 166 14.77 -10.85 -7.84
CA LEU A 166 15.86 -11.83 -7.79
C LEU A 166 17.22 -11.17 -7.49
N ASP A 167 17.30 -9.84 -7.44
CA ASP A 167 18.54 -9.14 -7.11
C ASP A 167 18.78 -9.18 -5.58
N PRO A 168 19.81 -9.88 -5.09
CA PRO A 168 20.09 -9.95 -3.66
C PRO A 168 20.49 -8.61 -3.03
N ASN A 169 20.81 -7.59 -3.84
CA ASN A 169 21.11 -6.24 -3.36
C ASN A 169 19.87 -5.34 -3.32
N ASP A 170 18.78 -5.71 -4.00
CA ASP A 170 17.53 -4.97 -4.03
C ASP A 170 16.55 -5.51 -3.00
N ARG A 171 16.95 -5.47 -1.73
CA ARG A 171 16.08 -5.95 -0.65
C ARG A 171 14.70 -5.28 -0.70
N TRP A 172 14.59 -4.00 -1.06
CA TRP A 172 13.30 -3.30 -1.03
C TRP A 172 12.52 -3.37 -2.34
N ALA A 173 12.94 -4.20 -3.30
CA ALA A 173 12.29 -4.35 -4.59
C ALA A 173 12.10 -2.99 -5.31
N GLU A 174 13.07 -2.08 -5.20
CA GLU A 174 13.04 -0.76 -5.85
C GLU A 174 13.36 -0.82 -7.35
N GLY A 175 13.80 -1.97 -7.85
CA GLY A 175 14.07 -2.23 -9.26
C GLY A 175 12.87 -1.96 -10.18
N LEU A 176 13.17 -1.51 -11.40
CA LEU A 176 12.17 -1.22 -12.44
C LEU A 176 11.53 -2.48 -13.03
N ASP A 177 12.16 -3.64 -12.84
CA ASP A 177 11.73 -4.95 -13.31
C ASP A 177 10.84 -5.68 -12.29
N VAL A 178 10.62 -5.10 -11.11
CA VAL A 178 9.73 -5.66 -10.10
C VAL A 178 8.28 -5.59 -10.60
N HIS A 179 7.71 -6.78 -10.80
CA HIS A 179 6.38 -6.95 -11.35
C HIS A 179 5.32 -6.68 -10.26
N ARG A 180 4.51 -5.64 -10.47
CA ARG A 180 3.45 -5.21 -9.55
C ARG A 180 2.15 -5.02 -10.28
N LEU A 181 1.10 -5.69 -9.83
CA LEU A 181 -0.25 -5.47 -10.33
C LEU A 181 -0.71 -4.04 -10.02
N SER A 182 -0.38 -3.52 -8.84
CA SER A 182 -0.75 -2.17 -8.41
C SER A 182 -0.27 -1.04 -9.33
N THR A 183 0.78 -1.28 -10.13
CA THR A 183 1.27 -0.30 -11.11
C THR A 183 0.46 -0.26 -12.42
N LYS A 184 -0.45 -1.22 -12.60
CA LYS A 184 -1.26 -1.40 -13.82
C LYS A 184 -2.75 -1.15 -13.62
N VAL A 185 -3.24 -1.19 -12.38
CA VAL A 185 -4.67 -1.04 -12.06
C VAL A 185 -5.11 0.43 -12.25
N PRO A 186 -6.01 0.72 -13.21
CA PRO A 186 -6.54 2.07 -13.41
C PRO A 186 -7.29 2.58 -12.19
N GLY A 187 -7.15 3.88 -11.90
CA GLY A 187 -7.83 4.55 -10.80
C GLY A 187 -6.98 4.70 -9.54
N LEU A 188 -6.00 3.82 -9.31
CA LEU A 188 -5.11 3.92 -8.15
C LEU A 188 -4.26 5.20 -8.13
N GLY A 189 -4.04 5.81 -9.29
CA GLY A 189 -3.23 7.01 -9.45
C GLY A 189 -3.96 8.33 -9.34
N ASN A 190 -5.28 8.31 -9.15
CA ASN A 190 -6.06 9.54 -9.01
C ASN A 190 -6.16 9.95 -7.53
N ALA A 191 -6.80 11.08 -7.24
CA ALA A 191 -6.84 11.61 -5.88
C ALA A 191 -7.51 10.63 -4.89
N THR A 192 -8.50 9.86 -5.31
CA THR A 192 -9.28 8.94 -4.43
C THR A 192 -8.79 7.50 -4.48
N GLY A 193 -7.99 7.11 -5.47
CA GLY A 193 -7.43 5.76 -5.59
C GLY A 193 -8.49 4.64 -5.68
N LEU A 194 -9.71 4.96 -6.11
CA LEU A 194 -10.82 4.01 -6.16
C LEU A 194 -10.67 3.03 -7.33
N ILE A 195 -10.86 1.74 -7.05
CA ILE A 195 -10.83 0.66 -8.03
C ILE A 195 -12.24 0.44 -8.61
N ASP A 196 -12.64 1.26 -9.59
CA ASP A 196 -13.93 1.07 -10.28
C ASP A 196 -13.83 -0.01 -11.36
N LEU A 197 -14.29 -1.21 -11.02
CA LEU A 197 -14.31 -2.37 -11.91
C LEU A 197 -15.13 -2.15 -13.18
N THR A 198 -16.11 -1.24 -13.16
CA THR A 198 -17.04 -0.99 -14.27
C THR A 198 -16.64 0.18 -15.15
N SER A 199 -15.59 0.92 -14.77
CA SER A 199 -15.10 2.06 -15.54
C SER A 199 -14.59 1.65 -16.93
N ASP A 200 -14.75 2.53 -17.91
CA ASP A 200 -14.24 2.33 -19.27
C ASP A 200 -12.73 2.04 -19.28
N ALA A 201 -11.98 2.71 -18.39
CA ALA A 201 -10.54 2.52 -18.23
C ALA A 201 -10.18 1.12 -17.74
N MET A 202 -10.87 0.60 -16.72
CA MET A 202 -10.66 -0.74 -16.22
C MET A 202 -11.06 -1.80 -17.26
N GLN A 203 -12.21 -1.63 -17.91
CA GLN A 203 -12.69 -2.58 -18.93
C GLN A 203 -11.74 -2.63 -20.13
N LYS A 204 -11.20 -1.47 -20.55
CA LYS A 204 -10.17 -1.41 -21.58
C LYS A 204 -8.89 -2.11 -21.14
N ALA A 205 -8.38 -1.79 -19.94
CA ALA A 205 -7.16 -2.42 -19.41
C ALA A 205 -7.31 -3.95 -19.29
N ALA A 206 -8.45 -4.44 -18.81
CA ALA A 206 -8.76 -5.87 -18.75
C ALA A 206 -8.85 -6.54 -20.12
N SER A 207 -9.27 -5.81 -21.17
CA SER A 207 -9.27 -6.35 -22.53
C SER A 207 -7.88 -6.47 -23.16
N GLU A 208 -6.90 -5.74 -22.63
CA GLU A 208 -5.54 -5.62 -23.15
C GLU A 208 -4.49 -6.39 -22.31
N ASP A 209 -4.69 -6.51 -20.99
CA ASP A 209 -3.79 -7.19 -20.06
C ASP A 209 -4.52 -8.36 -19.34
N PRO A 210 -4.10 -9.63 -19.55
CA PRO A 210 -4.74 -10.79 -18.93
C PRO A 210 -4.63 -10.81 -17.40
N GLU A 211 -3.64 -10.14 -16.81
CA GLU A 211 -3.51 -10.05 -15.36
C GLU A 211 -4.56 -9.10 -14.76
N ILE A 212 -4.82 -7.99 -15.46
CA ILE A 212 -5.93 -7.09 -15.10
C ILE A 212 -7.26 -7.79 -15.32
N ALA A 213 -7.40 -8.59 -16.40
CA ALA A 213 -8.58 -9.40 -16.63
C ALA A 213 -8.86 -10.38 -15.48
N ASP A 214 -7.81 -11.08 -14.99
CA ASP A 214 -7.95 -12.00 -13.86
C ASP A 214 -8.28 -11.25 -12.55
N PHE A 215 -7.62 -10.12 -12.28
CA PHE A 215 -7.96 -9.27 -11.14
C PHE A 215 -9.43 -8.84 -11.17
N VAL A 216 -9.92 -8.33 -12.31
CA VAL A 216 -11.32 -7.90 -12.47
C VAL A 216 -12.28 -9.07 -12.28
N ARG A 217 -12.01 -10.23 -12.89
CA ARG A 217 -12.81 -11.44 -12.71
C ARG A 217 -12.93 -11.82 -11.23
N ARG A 218 -11.79 -11.87 -10.53
CA ARG A 218 -11.74 -12.22 -9.11
C ARG A 218 -12.46 -11.19 -8.25
N ALA A 219 -12.31 -9.90 -8.53
CA ALA A 219 -12.94 -8.84 -7.76
C ALA A 219 -14.46 -8.76 -7.99
N GLN A 220 -14.94 -9.06 -9.21
CA GLN A 220 -16.37 -9.11 -9.53
C GLN A 220 -17.10 -10.26 -8.84
N ASP A 221 -16.43 -11.41 -8.69
CA ASP A 221 -16.99 -12.61 -8.08
C ASP A 221 -16.06 -13.13 -6.96
N PHE A 222 -15.91 -12.29 -5.94
CA PHE A 222 -14.89 -12.45 -4.89
C PHE A 222 -14.92 -13.80 -4.19
N TRP A 223 -16.04 -14.19 -3.57
CA TRP A 223 -16.11 -15.43 -2.78
C TRP A 223 -15.93 -16.70 -3.62
N PRO A 224 -16.58 -16.84 -4.79
CA PRO A 224 -16.30 -17.96 -5.68
C PRO A 224 -14.84 -18.03 -6.12
N SER A 225 -14.24 -16.89 -6.47
CA SER A 225 -12.84 -16.83 -6.93
C SER A 225 -11.84 -17.09 -5.81
N TRP A 226 -12.14 -16.66 -4.58
CA TRP A 226 -11.36 -16.95 -3.39
C TRP A 226 -11.37 -18.44 -3.07
N LEU A 227 -12.55 -19.08 -3.14
CA LEU A 227 -12.68 -20.52 -2.94
C LEU A 227 -11.95 -21.33 -4.03
N GLU A 228 -12.09 -20.92 -5.30
CA GLU A 228 -11.34 -21.50 -6.42
C GLU A 228 -9.83 -21.42 -6.16
N ALA A 229 -9.32 -20.23 -5.78
CA ALA A 229 -7.90 -20.05 -5.47
C ALA A 229 -7.44 -20.93 -4.28
N SER A 230 -8.25 -21.04 -3.24
CA SER A 230 -7.97 -21.92 -2.09
C SER A 230 -7.88 -23.39 -2.50
N MET A 231 -8.75 -23.84 -3.39
CA MET A 231 -8.72 -25.21 -3.92
C MET A 231 -7.50 -25.45 -4.81
N ASP A 232 -7.18 -24.50 -5.70
CA ASP A 232 -6.05 -24.58 -6.63
C ASP A 232 -4.70 -24.52 -5.90
N ALA A 233 -4.59 -23.71 -4.86
CA ALA A 233 -3.39 -23.61 -4.03
C ALA A 233 -3.08 -24.93 -3.29
N GLY A 234 -4.11 -25.75 -3.02
CA GLY A 234 -3.96 -27.02 -2.32
C GLY A 234 -3.66 -26.85 -0.83
N PRO A 235 -3.76 -27.92 -0.01
CA PRO A 235 -3.71 -27.80 1.46
C PRO A 235 -2.31 -27.44 2.02
N ASP A 236 -1.26 -27.52 1.21
CA ASP A 236 0.12 -27.25 1.63
C ASP A 236 0.57 -25.82 1.34
N TYR A 237 -0.30 -24.95 0.82
CA TYR A 237 0.07 -23.61 0.36
C TYR A 237 0.74 -22.76 1.45
N PHE A 238 0.25 -22.84 2.70
CA PHE A 238 0.90 -22.25 3.88
C PHE A 238 2.29 -22.80 4.12
N ALA A 239 2.43 -24.13 4.14
CA ALA A 239 3.72 -24.78 4.37
C ALA A 239 4.75 -24.39 3.29
N ARG A 240 4.32 -24.28 2.02
CA ARG A 240 5.18 -23.84 0.91
C ARG A 240 5.59 -22.38 1.05
N GLY A 241 4.64 -21.48 1.30
CA GLY A 241 4.91 -20.05 1.37
C GLY A 241 5.63 -19.62 2.65
N CYS A 242 5.49 -20.37 3.74
CA CYS A 242 6.23 -20.13 4.98
C CYS A 242 7.57 -20.88 5.06
N GLY A 243 7.86 -21.77 4.08
CA GLY A 243 9.10 -22.56 4.07
C GLY A 243 9.14 -23.66 5.14
N TRP A 244 7.98 -24.13 5.62
CA TRP A 244 7.89 -25.22 6.61
C TRP A 244 8.11 -26.60 6.00
N THR A 245 8.05 -26.70 4.67
CA THR A 245 8.43 -27.92 3.95
C THR A 245 9.93 -28.12 4.05
N GLN A 246 10.37 -29.18 4.73
CA GLN A 246 11.79 -29.56 4.78
C GLN A 246 12.32 -29.79 3.36
N PRO A 247 13.58 -29.41 3.04
CA PRO A 247 14.22 -29.95 1.85
C PRO A 247 14.35 -31.47 2.01
N GLU A 248 13.89 -32.21 0.99
CA GLU A 248 14.25 -33.64 0.83
C GLU A 248 15.76 -33.83 0.65
#